data_AF-A0A1V4TZL2-F1
#
_entry.id   AF-A0A1V4TZL2-F1
#
_cell.length_a   1.000
_cell.length_b   1.000
_cell.length_c   1.000
_cell.angle_alpha   90.00
_cell.angle_beta   90.00
_cell.angle_gamma   90.00
#
_symmetry.space_group_name_H-M   'P 1'
#
loop_
_entity.id
_entity.type
_entity.pdbx_description
1 polymer ?
#
loop_
_entity_poly.entity_id
_entity_poly.type
_entity_poly.pdbx_seq_one_letter_code
_entity_poly.pdbx_strand_id
1 'polypeptide(L)'
;MDYGNMLGDSLGYAKDGLVGHWKRWILLIISTIIFPLMMGYTMEIWRGKTPAPEPTQWGKLFIDGLKLLVAAIIYAIPVILIILVFGGYAFFAAIQEAAMSGDPEFFTNNMEVLMPLVAAFMVGLLIALIVAIILSLFSTIGFVRMARTERFGEAFNFGAILETIRKIGWGSYILALIILFIVAGIIWFVINLFNAIPFIGWIITLILLPFMIIFEARYITRVYEASGAAPGSS
;
A
#
# COMPACT_ATOMS: atom_id res chain seq x y z
N MET A 1 -9.75 -8.28 19.70
CA MET A 1 -8.44 -8.43 19.03
C MET A 1 -7.35 -8.08 20.02
N ASP A 2 -6.28 -8.87 20.07
CA ASP A 2 -5.09 -8.55 20.85
C ASP A 2 -4.06 -7.90 19.92
N TYR A 3 -4.09 -6.56 19.87
CA TYR A 3 -3.24 -5.81 18.94
C TYR A 3 -1.75 -5.92 19.27
N GLY A 4 -1.39 -6.09 20.54
CA GLY A 4 -0.01 -6.23 20.98
C GLY A 4 0.59 -7.55 20.48
N ASN A 5 -0.15 -8.65 20.65
CA ASN A 5 0.26 -9.94 20.10
C ASN A 5 0.30 -9.95 18.56
N MET A 6 -0.62 -9.26 17.90
CA MET A 6 -0.58 -9.11 16.43
C MET A 6 0.65 -8.35 15.94
N LEU A 7 1.04 -7.25 16.62
CA LEU A 7 2.26 -6.51 16.31
C LEU A 7 3.51 -7.37 16.56
N GLY A 8 3.59 -8.02 17.72
CA GLY A 8 4.70 -8.90 18.08
C GLY A 8 4.88 -10.06 17.10
N ASP A 9 3.79 -10.72 16.72
CA ASP A 9 3.80 -11.78 15.70
C ASP A 9 4.26 -11.25 14.34
N SER A 10 3.76 -10.09 13.92
CA SER A 10 4.10 -9.54 12.60
C SER A 10 5.55 -9.09 12.50
N LEU A 11 6.08 -8.46 13.57
CA LEU A 11 7.49 -8.10 13.68
C LEU A 11 8.37 -9.33 13.78
N GLY A 12 7.97 -10.34 14.55
CA GLY A 12 8.64 -11.64 14.65
C GLY A 12 8.72 -12.34 13.31
N TYR A 13 7.60 -12.41 12.59
CA TYR A 13 7.52 -13.01 11.25
C TYR A 13 8.44 -12.30 10.23
N ALA A 14 8.52 -10.96 10.27
CA ALA A 14 9.44 -10.21 9.41
C ALA A 14 10.90 -10.43 9.79
N LYS A 15 11.21 -10.42 11.09
CA LYS A 15 12.55 -10.66 11.62
C LYS A 15 13.03 -12.07 11.29
N ASP A 16 12.28 -13.09 11.68
CA ASP A 16 12.59 -14.50 11.45
C ASP A 16 12.58 -14.82 9.94
N GLY A 17 11.82 -14.05 9.17
CA GLY A 17 11.81 -14.13 7.72
C GLY A 17 13.14 -13.73 7.07
N LEU A 18 13.88 -12.78 7.64
CA LEU A 18 15.05 -12.16 7.01
C LEU A 18 16.37 -12.47 7.74
N VAL A 19 16.37 -12.38 9.07
CA VAL A 19 17.55 -12.57 9.91
C VAL A 19 17.96 -14.04 9.89
N GLY A 20 19.21 -14.33 9.51
CA GLY A 20 19.70 -15.69 9.30
C GLY A 20 19.37 -16.28 7.92
N HIS A 21 18.47 -15.66 7.16
CA HIS A 21 18.05 -16.08 5.82
C HIS A 21 18.60 -15.13 4.73
N TRP A 22 19.92 -14.96 4.70
CA TRP A 22 20.59 -13.99 3.80
C TRP A 22 20.23 -14.15 2.32
N LYS A 23 20.06 -15.40 1.84
CA LYS A 23 19.61 -15.68 0.46
C LYS A 23 18.23 -15.10 0.19
N ARG A 24 17.28 -15.31 1.11
CA ARG A 24 15.92 -14.77 1.02
C ARG A 24 15.95 -13.26 1.00
N TRP A 25 16.73 -12.66 1.90
CA TRP A 25 16.83 -11.20 2.01
C TRP A 25 17.34 -10.57 0.71
N ILE A 26 18.41 -11.12 0.11
CA ILE A 26 18.92 -10.65 -1.19
C ILE A 26 17.85 -10.76 -2.29
N LEU A 27 17.15 -11.89 -2.38
CA LEU A 27 16.11 -12.08 -3.39
C LEU A 27 14.94 -11.09 -3.22
N LEU A 28 14.58 -10.75 -1.98
CA LEU A 28 13.53 -9.75 -1.71
C LEU A 28 14.00 -8.32 -1.99
N ILE A 29 15.28 -8.01 -1.77
CA ILE A 29 15.86 -6.73 -2.20
C ILE A 29 15.76 -6.60 -3.72
N ILE A 30 16.17 -7.63 -4.48
CA ILE A 30 16.03 -7.63 -5.95
C ILE A 30 14.56 -7.51 -6.36
N SER A 31 13.68 -8.23 -5.67
CA SER A 31 12.24 -8.16 -5.92
C SER A 31 11.68 -6.76 -5.69
N THR A 32 12.26 -5.98 -4.76
CA THR A 32 11.79 -4.61 -4.45
C THR A 32 12.06 -3.65 -5.61
N ILE A 33 13.12 -3.90 -6.39
CA ILE A 33 13.43 -3.16 -7.61
C ILE A 33 12.43 -3.54 -8.73
N ILE A 34 12.09 -4.82 -8.83
CA ILE A 34 11.09 -5.33 -9.78
C ILE A 34 9.73 -5.38 -9.08
N PHE A 35 9.12 -4.21 -8.87
CA PHE A 35 7.98 -4.03 -7.95
C PHE A 35 6.86 -5.11 -8.02
N PRO A 36 6.47 -5.70 -9.19
CA PRO A 36 5.49 -6.78 -9.19
C PRO A 36 5.95 -8.03 -8.43
N LEU A 37 7.25 -8.34 -8.38
CA LEU A 37 7.76 -9.47 -7.61
C LEU A 37 7.49 -9.31 -6.11
N MET A 38 7.71 -8.12 -5.54
CA MET A 38 7.36 -7.88 -4.14
C MET A 38 5.86 -7.93 -3.90
N MET A 39 5.06 -7.38 -4.81
CA MET A 39 3.60 -7.46 -4.71
C MET A 39 3.10 -8.91 -4.74
N GLY A 40 3.68 -9.77 -5.57
CA GLY A 40 3.37 -11.19 -5.58
C GLY A 40 3.83 -11.91 -4.31
N TYR A 41 4.97 -11.51 -3.76
CA TYR A 41 5.44 -12.04 -2.48
C TYR A 41 4.53 -11.63 -1.31
N THR A 42 4.02 -10.40 -1.32
CA THR A 42 2.98 -9.94 -0.40
C THR A 42 1.73 -10.82 -0.50
N MET A 43 1.30 -11.22 -1.71
CA MET A 43 0.19 -12.17 -1.88
C MET A 43 0.48 -13.54 -1.25
N GLU A 44 1.70 -14.04 -1.31
CA GLU A 44 2.09 -15.29 -0.64
C GLU A 44 1.97 -15.19 0.90
N ILE A 45 2.28 -14.02 1.48
CA ILE A 45 2.06 -13.77 2.91
C ILE A 45 0.56 -13.67 3.23
N TRP A 46 -0.21 -12.99 2.39
CA TRP A 46 -1.66 -12.87 2.54
C TRP A 46 -2.40 -14.19 2.35
N ARG A 47 -1.84 -15.16 1.61
CA ARG A 47 -2.32 -16.55 1.57
C ARG A 47 -2.21 -17.26 2.93
N GLY A 48 -1.43 -16.70 3.87
CA GLY A 48 -1.31 -17.19 5.24
C GLY A 48 -0.11 -18.08 5.50
N LYS A 49 0.88 -18.13 4.60
CA LYS A 49 2.04 -19.01 4.72
C LYS A 49 2.88 -18.73 5.98
N THR A 50 3.20 -19.80 6.71
CA THR A 50 4.07 -19.78 7.89
C THR A 50 5.00 -21.00 7.86
N PRO A 51 6.34 -20.84 7.96
CA PRO A 51 7.10 -19.58 8.10
C PRO A 51 7.07 -18.71 6.83
N ALA A 52 7.76 -17.56 6.84
CA ALA A 52 7.86 -16.69 5.66
C ALA A 52 8.37 -17.49 4.43
N PRO A 53 7.72 -17.37 3.27
CA PRO A 53 8.01 -18.19 2.10
C PRO A 53 9.35 -17.81 1.45
N GLU A 54 9.93 -18.73 0.69
CA GLU A 54 11.09 -18.43 -0.16
C GLU A 54 10.64 -17.81 -1.49
N PRO A 55 11.19 -16.66 -1.92
CA PRO A 55 10.82 -15.99 -3.18
C PRO A 55 11.53 -16.64 -4.37
N THR A 56 11.31 -17.94 -4.60
CA THR A 56 11.98 -18.70 -5.68
C THR A 56 11.10 -18.87 -6.93
N GLN A 57 9.78 -18.83 -6.78
CA GLN A 57 8.82 -19.01 -7.87
C GLN A 57 8.54 -17.69 -8.61
N TRP A 58 9.58 -17.07 -9.18
CA TRP A 58 9.52 -15.70 -9.73
C TRP A 58 8.42 -15.51 -10.79
N GLY A 59 8.21 -16.49 -11.67
CA GLY A 59 7.14 -16.42 -12.66
C GLY A 59 5.75 -16.29 -12.03
N LYS A 60 5.47 -17.08 -10.97
CA LYS A 60 4.22 -16.99 -10.22
C LYS A 60 4.12 -15.66 -9.47
N LEU A 61 5.18 -15.25 -8.76
CA LEU A 61 5.23 -13.99 -8.03
C LEU A 61 5.00 -12.80 -8.95
N PHE A 62 5.60 -12.81 -10.14
CA PHE A 62 5.43 -11.73 -11.11
C PHE A 62 3.97 -11.64 -11.60
N ILE A 63 3.37 -12.77 -11.98
CA ILE A 63 1.97 -12.82 -12.44
C ILE A 63 1.01 -12.39 -11.33
N ASP A 64 1.19 -12.90 -10.11
CA ASP A 64 0.36 -12.53 -8.97
C ASP A 64 0.54 -11.05 -8.60
N GLY A 65 1.76 -10.53 -8.68
CA GLY A 65 2.06 -9.12 -8.54
C GLY A 65 1.36 -8.23 -9.56
N LEU A 66 1.35 -8.64 -10.83
CA LEU A 66 0.62 -7.92 -11.87
C LEU A 66 -0.89 -7.95 -11.62
N LYS A 67 -1.46 -9.07 -11.16
CA LYS A 67 -2.87 -9.11 -10.74
C LYS A 67 -3.12 -8.11 -9.61
N LEU A 68 -2.28 -8.10 -8.57
CA LEU A 68 -2.43 -7.15 -7.47
C LEU A 68 -2.30 -5.69 -7.93
N LEU A 69 -1.36 -5.40 -8.83
CA LEU A 69 -1.20 -4.08 -9.43
C LEU A 69 -2.45 -3.65 -10.19
N VAL A 70 -2.97 -4.50 -11.07
CA VAL A 70 -4.21 -4.21 -11.83
C VAL A 70 -5.37 -4.00 -10.87
N ALA A 71 -5.47 -4.78 -9.80
CA ALA A 71 -6.50 -4.59 -8.79
C ALA A 71 -6.37 -3.22 -8.08
N ALA A 72 -5.15 -2.85 -7.69
CA ALA A 72 -4.87 -1.55 -7.08
C ALA A 72 -5.17 -0.38 -8.02
N ILE A 73 -4.85 -0.50 -9.32
CA ILE A 73 -5.21 0.50 -10.33
C ILE A 73 -6.72 0.67 -10.42
N ILE A 74 -7.48 -0.44 -10.46
CA ILE A 74 -8.95 -0.37 -10.51
C ILE A 74 -9.52 0.35 -9.28
N TYR A 75 -9.00 0.07 -8.09
CA TYR A 75 -9.37 0.81 -6.87
C TYR A 75 -8.97 2.30 -6.92
N ALA A 76 -7.91 2.66 -7.65
CA ALA A 76 -7.48 4.05 -7.80
C ALA A 76 -8.31 4.85 -8.82
N ILE A 77 -8.99 4.19 -9.77
CA ILE A 77 -9.77 4.87 -10.84
C ILE A 77 -10.73 5.93 -10.28
N PRO A 78 -11.60 5.65 -9.29
CA PRO A 78 -12.53 6.67 -8.78
C PRO A 78 -11.82 7.89 -8.21
N VAL A 79 -10.70 7.69 -7.51
CA VAL A 79 -9.89 8.77 -6.92
C VAL A 79 -9.29 9.64 -8.03
N ILE A 80 -8.70 9.01 -9.04
CA ILE A 80 -8.14 9.70 -10.21
C ILE A 80 -9.22 10.49 -10.95
N LEU A 81 -10.40 9.90 -11.17
CA LEU A 81 -11.51 10.58 -11.84
C LEU A 81 -11.97 11.82 -11.07
N ILE A 82 -12.06 11.76 -9.74
CA ILE A 82 -12.38 12.94 -8.92
C ILE A 82 -11.32 14.03 -9.12
N ILE A 83 -10.03 13.68 -9.04
CA ILE A 83 -8.94 14.64 -9.25
C ILE A 83 -9.05 15.29 -10.64
N LEU A 84 -9.31 14.50 -11.69
CA LEU A 84 -9.44 15.02 -13.06
C LEU A 84 -10.65 15.94 -13.22
N VAL A 85 -11.81 15.55 -12.68
CA VAL A 85 -13.06 16.33 -12.76
C VAL A 85 -12.93 17.67 -12.02
N PHE A 86 -12.28 17.69 -10.87
CA PHE A 86 -12.09 18.89 -10.06
C PHE A 86 -10.87 19.73 -10.46
N GLY A 87 -10.48 19.69 -11.74
CA GLY A 87 -9.48 20.60 -12.27
C GLY A 87 -8.04 20.09 -12.20
N GLY A 88 -7.79 18.82 -11.86
CA GLY A 88 -6.44 18.25 -11.86
C GLY A 88 -5.76 18.37 -13.23
N TYR A 89 -6.47 18.06 -14.32
CA TYR A 89 -5.92 18.22 -15.67
C TYR A 89 -5.58 19.68 -15.98
N ALA A 90 -6.50 20.59 -15.68
CA ALA A 90 -6.29 22.03 -15.91
C ALA A 90 -5.17 22.59 -15.03
N PHE A 91 -5.03 22.13 -13.79
CA PHE A 91 -3.96 22.50 -12.88
C PHE A 91 -2.59 22.04 -13.38
N PHE A 92 -2.48 20.80 -13.86
CA PHE A 92 -1.25 20.31 -14.50
C PHE A 92 -0.91 21.08 -15.78
N ALA A 93 -1.91 21.38 -16.62
CA ALA A 93 -1.72 22.19 -17.82
C ALA A 93 -1.20 23.59 -17.48
N ALA A 94 -1.75 24.24 -16.44
CA ALA A 94 -1.28 25.54 -15.97
C ALA A 94 0.16 25.51 -15.44
N ILE A 95 0.57 24.45 -14.72
CA ILE A 95 1.97 24.27 -14.29
C ILE A 95 2.88 24.09 -15.50
N GLN A 96 2.45 23.32 -16.49
CA GLN A 96 3.22 23.09 -17.71
C GLN A 96 3.39 24.39 -18.51
N GLU A 97 2.33 25.18 -18.65
CA GLU A 97 2.34 26.47 -19.32
C GLU A 97 3.28 27.44 -18.60
N ALA A 98 3.21 27.53 -17.27
CA ALA A 98 4.13 28.32 -16.47
C ALA A 98 5.59 27.95 -16.75
N ALA A 99 5.90 26.65 -16.75
CA ALA A 99 7.25 26.14 -17.01
C ALA A 99 7.73 26.43 -18.44
N MET A 100 6.84 26.43 -19.44
CA MET A 100 7.18 26.70 -20.84
C MET A 100 7.24 28.19 -21.18
N SER A 101 6.52 29.04 -20.43
CA SER A 101 6.45 30.49 -20.67
C SER A 101 7.78 31.21 -20.46
N GLY A 102 8.65 30.68 -19.58
CA GLY A 102 9.87 31.36 -19.17
C GLY A 102 9.64 32.64 -18.34
N ASP A 103 8.38 32.92 -17.97
CA ASP A 103 7.99 34.08 -17.17
C ASP A 103 8.06 33.74 -15.66
N PRO A 104 8.99 34.34 -14.90
CA PRO A 104 9.05 34.15 -13.44
C PRO A 104 7.78 34.63 -12.71
N GLU A 105 7.00 35.50 -13.33
CA GLU A 105 5.79 36.12 -12.79
C GLU A 105 4.50 35.51 -13.37
N PHE A 106 4.58 34.35 -14.06
CA PHE A 106 3.41 33.72 -14.68
C PHE A 106 2.25 33.55 -13.70
N PHE A 107 2.51 33.04 -12.50
CA PHE A 107 1.46 32.79 -11.51
C PHE A 107 0.86 34.07 -10.93
N THR A 108 1.66 35.14 -10.79
CA THR A 108 1.18 36.42 -10.30
C THR A 108 0.33 37.14 -11.35
N ASN A 109 0.75 37.06 -12.62
CA ASN A 109 0.08 37.72 -13.74
C ASN A 109 -1.23 37.01 -14.16
N ASN A 110 -1.36 35.71 -13.86
CA ASN A 110 -2.53 34.89 -14.22
C ASN A 110 -3.42 34.53 -13.01
N MET A 111 -3.26 35.25 -11.88
CA MET A 111 -3.93 34.94 -10.62
C MET A 111 -5.46 34.84 -10.76
N GLU A 112 -6.08 35.66 -11.60
CA GLU A 112 -7.53 35.68 -11.82
C GLU A 112 -8.07 34.34 -12.35
N VAL A 113 -7.29 33.64 -13.19
CA VAL A 113 -7.64 32.34 -13.76
C VAL A 113 -7.16 31.20 -12.85
N LEU A 114 -5.99 31.35 -12.23
CA LEU A 114 -5.35 30.31 -11.43
C LEU A 114 -5.99 30.14 -10.05
N MET A 115 -6.48 31.21 -9.41
CA MET A 115 -7.09 31.10 -8.08
C MET A 115 -8.36 30.24 -8.05
N PRO A 116 -9.34 30.44 -8.96
CA PRO A 116 -10.49 29.53 -9.06
C PRO A 116 -10.09 28.09 -9.38
N LEU A 117 -9.06 27.89 -10.21
CA LEU A 117 -8.56 26.57 -10.57
C LEU A 117 -7.92 25.85 -9.37
N VAL A 118 -7.07 26.54 -8.61
CA VAL A 118 -6.48 26.04 -7.37
C VAL A 118 -7.58 25.72 -6.36
N ALA A 119 -8.57 26.60 -6.19
CA ALA A 119 -9.68 26.37 -5.28
C ALA A 119 -10.47 25.11 -5.66
N ALA A 120 -10.82 24.95 -6.94
CA ALA A 120 -11.49 23.75 -7.44
C ALA A 120 -10.65 22.49 -7.21
N PHE A 121 -9.35 22.54 -7.52
CA PHE A 121 -8.43 21.44 -7.31
C PHE A 121 -8.30 21.05 -5.84
N MET A 122 -8.21 22.01 -4.91
CA MET A 122 -8.14 21.75 -3.47
C MET A 122 -9.43 21.08 -2.94
N VAL A 123 -10.60 21.51 -3.43
CA VAL A 123 -11.87 20.83 -3.12
C VAL A 123 -11.86 19.40 -3.68
N GLY A 124 -11.38 19.23 -4.91
CA GLY A 124 -11.19 17.93 -5.54
C GLY A 124 -10.30 16.99 -4.74
N LEU A 125 -9.15 17.50 -4.27
CA LEU A 125 -8.21 16.75 -3.44
C LEU A 125 -8.84 16.31 -2.12
N LEU A 126 -9.63 17.17 -1.46
CA LEU A 126 -10.32 16.80 -0.22
C LEU A 126 -11.32 15.67 -0.45
N ILE A 127 -12.13 15.76 -1.52
CA ILE A 127 -13.10 14.71 -1.87
C ILE A 127 -12.36 13.42 -2.25
N ALA A 128 -11.30 13.52 -3.06
CA ALA A 128 -10.48 12.40 -3.48
C ALA A 128 -9.82 11.71 -2.28
N LEU A 129 -9.35 12.47 -1.29
CA LEU A 129 -8.77 11.93 -0.04
C LEU A 129 -9.80 11.12 0.75
N ILE A 130 -11.02 11.65 0.92
CA ILE A 130 -12.11 10.94 1.61
C ILE A 130 -12.42 9.63 0.89
N VAL A 131 -12.56 9.68 -0.44
CA VAL A 131 -12.84 8.49 -1.26
C VAL A 131 -11.68 7.49 -1.21
N ALA A 132 -10.43 7.95 -1.25
CA ALA A 132 -9.25 7.11 -1.13
C ALA A 132 -9.18 6.39 0.22
N ILE A 133 -9.51 7.08 1.32
CA ILE A 133 -9.59 6.47 2.65
C ILE A 133 -10.69 5.41 2.69
N ILE A 134 -11.88 5.70 2.16
CA ILE A 134 -12.97 4.72 2.12
C ILE A 134 -12.56 3.49 1.31
N LEU A 135 -12.03 3.69 0.10
CA LEU A 135 -11.62 2.60 -0.78
C LEU A 135 -10.46 1.78 -0.20
N SER A 136 -9.53 2.40 0.55
CA SER A 136 -8.44 1.67 1.19
C SER A 136 -8.95 0.69 2.26
N LEU A 137 -9.99 1.05 3.03
CA LEU A 137 -10.65 0.15 3.97
C LEU A 137 -11.21 -1.10 3.27
N PHE A 138 -11.77 -0.96 2.07
CA PHE A 138 -12.27 -2.11 1.31
C PHE A 138 -11.12 -2.89 0.65
N SER A 139 -10.16 -2.21 0.03
CA SER A 139 -9.10 -2.84 -0.73
C SER A 139 -8.16 -3.67 0.14
N THR A 140 -7.90 -3.26 1.38
CA THR A 140 -7.06 -4.04 2.32
C THR A 140 -7.60 -5.46 2.50
N ILE A 141 -8.90 -5.63 2.71
CA ILE A 141 -9.52 -6.96 2.84
C ILE A 141 -9.73 -7.60 1.47
N GLY A 142 -10.07 -6.82 0.44
CA GLY A 142 -10.22 -7.31 -0.93
C GLY A 142 -8.95 -8.01 -1.44
N PHE A 143 -7.78 -7.40 -1.24
CA PHE A 143 -6.52 -7.99 -1.69
C PHE A 143 -6.18 -9.29 -0.95
N VAL A 144 -6.45 -9.37 0.36
CA VAL A 144 -6.28 -10.63 1.11
C VAL A 144 -7.25 -11.69 0.60
N ARG A 145 -8.52 -11.36 0.35
CA ARG A 145 -9.50 -12.30 -0.21
C ARG A 145 -9.07 -12.81 -1.57
N MET A 146 -8.60 -11.93 -2.45
CA MET A 146 -8.04 -12.30 -3.75
C MET A 146 -6.88 -13.28 -3.60
N ALA A 147 -5.98 -13.05 -2.64
CA ALA A 147 -4.87 -13.95 -2.36
C ALA A 147 -5.35 -15.31 -1.81
N ARG A 148 -6.29 -15.31 -0.87
CA ARG A 148 -6.82 -16.50 -0.19
C ARG A 148 -7.67 -17.40 -1.07
N THR A 149 -8.43 -16.81 -1.99
CA THR A 149 -9.33 -17.54 -2.89
C THR A 149 -8.70 -17.86 -4.24
N GLU A 150 -7.54 -17.27 -4.53
CA GLU A 150 -6.87 -17.29 -5.83
C GLU A 150 -7.75 -16.83 -7.00
N ARG A 151 -8.79 -16.01 -6.72
CA ARG A 151 -9.72 -15.47 -7.70
C ARG A 151 -9.61 -13.95 -7.74
N PHE A 152 -9.24 -13.42 -8.90
CA PHE A 152 -9.07 -11.97 -9.11
C PHE A 152 -10.31 -11.15 -8.73
N GLY A 153 -11.51 -11.62 -9.10
CA GLY A 153 -12.77 -10.92 -8.79
C GLY A 153 -13.09 -10.78 -7.30
N GLU A 154 -12.50 -11.60 -6.42
CA GLU A 154 -12.71 -11.49 -4.98
C GLU A 154 -12.08 -10.23 -4.37
N ALA A 155 -11.17 -9.58 -5.10
CA ALA A 155 -10.69 -8.25 -4.75
C ALA A 155 -11.81 -7.19 -4.71
N PHE A 156 -12.91 -7.41 -5.44
CA PHE A 156 -14.01 -6.46 -5.62
C PHE A 156 -15.36 -7.00 -5.16
N ASN A 157 -15.37 -8.14 -4.47
CA ASN A 157 -16.59 -8.71 -3.91
C ASN A 157 -16.99 -7.92 -2.65
N PHE A 158 -17.51 -6.71 -2.83
CA PHE A 158 -17.82 -5.78 -1.74
C PHE A 158 -18.78 -6.35 -0.70
N GLY A 159 -19.71 -7.22 -1.12
CA GLY A 159 -20.60 -7.92 -0.18
C GLY A 159 -19.81 -8.81 0.78
N ALA A 160 -18.92 -9.63 0.25
CA ALA A 160 -18.12 -10.55 1.06
C ALA A 160 -16.99 -9.83 1.83
N ILE A 161 -16.42 -8.76 1.26
CA ILE A 161 -15.47 -7.87 1.96
C ILE A 161 -16.14 -7.23 3.17
N LEU A 162 -17.33 -6.66 2.97
CA LEU A 162 -18.09 -6.02 4.04
C LEU A 162 -18.51 -7.02 5.12
N GLU A 163 -18.87 -8.24 4.75
CA GLU A 163 -19.15 -9.32 5.70
C GLU A 163 -17.90 -9.66 6.53
N THR A 164 -16.72 -9.78 5.90
CA THR A 164 -15.46 -9.98 6.61
C THR A 164 -15.17 -8.84 7.59
N ILE A 165 -15.30 -7.57 7.17
CA ILE A 165 -15.10 -6.41 8.05
C ILE A 165 -16.11 -6.41 9.20
N ARG A 166 -17.36 -6.78 8.96
CA ARG A 166 -18.40 -6.89 10.01
C ARG A 166 -18.08 -7.98 11.03
N LYS A 167 -17.56 -9.13 10.57
CA LYS A 167 -17.10 -10.23 11.45
C LYS A 167 -15.91 -9.82 12.33
N ILE A 168 -14.99 -9.03 11.79
CA ILE A 168 -13.88 -8.41 12.52
C ILE A 168 -14.41 -7.36 13.53
N GLY A 169 -15.47 -6.65 13.15
CA GLY A 169 -16.04 -5.50 13.85
C GLY A 169 -15.39 -4.20 13.39
N TRP A 170 -16.19 -3.24 12.89
CA TRP A 170 -15.70 -1.98 12.30
C TRP A 170 -14.76 -1.19 13.22
N GLY A 171 -15.10 -1.05 14.49
CA GLY A 171 -14.26 -0.33 15.46
C GLY A 171 -12.91 -1.02 15.66
N SER A 172 -12.89 -2.35 15.81
CA SER A 172 -11.66 -3.12 15.95
C SER A 172 -10.84 -3.14 14.66
N TYR A 173 -11.49 -3.22 13.51
CA TYR A 173 -10.85 -3.15 12.20
C TYR A 173 -10.14 -1.81 11.98
N ILE A 174 -10.85 -0.69 12.15
CA ILE A 174 -10.30 0.65 11.98
C ILE A 174 -9.18 0.88 13.00
N LEU A 175 -9.36 0.49 14.26
CA LEU A 175 -8.32 0.62 15.27
C LEU A 175 -7.07 -0.18 14.92
N ALA A 176 -7.21 -1.40 14.38
CA ALA A 176 -6.07 -2.19 13.91
C ALA A 176 -5.31 -1.47 12.78
N LEU A 177 -6.01 -0.88 11.82
CA LEU A 177 -5.38 -0.12 10.74
C LEU A 177 -4.71 1.16 11.25
N ILE A 178 -5.30 1.86 12.22
CA ILE A 178 -4.68 3.03 12.86
C ILE A 178 -3.40 2.62 13.59
N ILE A 179 -3.44 1.51 14.35
CA ILE A 179 -2.25 0.98 15.04
C ILE A 179 -1.16 0.63 14.02
N LEU A 180 -1.52 -0.07 12.93
CA LEU A 180 -0.59 -0.37 11.86
C LEU A 180 0.00 0.92 11.27
N PHE A 181 -0.84 1.90 10.93
CA PHE A 181 -0.41 3.17 10.35
C PHE A 181 0.57 3.92 11.26
N ILE A 182 0.30 3.99 12.56
CA ILE A 182 1.17 4.65 13.53
C ILE A 182 2.51 3.90 13.66
N VAL A 183 2.46 2.58 13.86
CA VAL A 183 3.69 1.78 14.06
C VAL A 183 4.54 1.74 12.79
N ALA A 184 3.94 1.44 11.63
CA ALA A 184 4.62 1.46 10.35
C ALA A 184 5.15 2.86 10.03
N GLY A 185 4.38 3.92 10.34
CA GLY A 185 4.79 5.31 10.17
C GLY A 185 6.01 5.68 11.02
N ILE A 186 6.08 5.23 12.28
CA ILE A 186 7.25 5.43 13.15
C ILE A 186 8.47 4.69 12.57
N ILE A 187 8.32 3.42 12.16
CA ILE A 187 9.44 2.66 11.59
C ILE A 187 9.90 3.32 10.28
N TRP A 188 8.97 3.73 9.42
CA TRP A 188 9.27 4.40 8.15
C TRP A 188 9.94 5.76 8.37
N PHE A 189 9.51 6.52 9.37
CA PHE A 189 10.19 7.75 9.79
C PHE A 189 11.63 7.46 10.18
N VAL A 190 11.89 6.47 11.05
CA VAL A 190 13.25 6.07 11.45
C VAL A 190 14.09 5.62 10.26
N ILE A 191 13.53 4.84 9.32
CA ILE A 191 14.23 4.42 8.10
C ILE A 191 14.62 5.65 7.27
N ASN A 192 13.74 6.64 7.16
CA ASN A 192 14.02 7.85 6.39
C ASN A 192 15.12 8.73 6.98
N LEU A 193 15.42 8.64 8.28
CA LEU A 193 16.58 9.34 8.86
C LEU A 193 17.89 8.90 8.19
N PHE A 194 18.01 7.66 7.70
CA PHE A 194 19.20 7.21 6.98
C PHE A 194 19.42 7.96 5.66
N ASN A 195 18.36 8.49 5.03
CA ASN A 195 18.47 9.26 3.79
C ASN A 195 19.20 10.61 3.99
N ALA A 196 19.43 11.05 5.23
CA ALA A 196 20.32 12.18 5.51
C ALA A 196 21.80 11.87 5.21
N ILE A 197 22.18 10.59 5.08
CA ILE A 197 23.54 10.17 4.73
C ILE A 197 23.69 10.18 3.20
N PRO A 198 24.54 11.06 2.63
CA PRO A 198 24.75 11.11 1.19
C PRO A 198 25.24 9.77 0.64
N PHE A 199 24.79 9.41 -0.57
CA PHE A 199 25.15 8.21 -1.32
C PHE A 199 24.80 6.84 -0.70
N ILE A 200 24.71 6.70 0.62
CA ILE A 200 24.51 5.41 1.31
C ILE A 200 23.08 5.28 1.87
N GLY A 201 22.43 6.39 2.23
CA GLY A 201 21.11 6.36 2.89
C GLY A 201 20.04 5.60 2.11
N TRP A 202 20.00 5.78 0.79
CA TRP A 202 19.05 5.09 -0.07
C TRP A 202 19.31 3.57 -0.15
N ILE A 203 20.56 3.12 -0.02
CA ILE A 203 20.93 1.70 0.01
C ILE A 203 20.44 1.06 1.32
N ILE A 204 20.63 1.73 2.45
CA ILE A 204 20.14 1.27 3.75
C ILE A 204 18.61 1.15 3.70
N THR A 205 17.94 2.17 3.16
CA THR A 205 16.48 2.15 2.97
C THR A 205 16.06 0.94 2.13
N LEU A 206 16.71 0.69 0.99
CA LEU A 206 16.41 -0.43 0.12
C LEU A 206 16.56 -1.80 0.82
N ILE A 207 17.57 -1.96 1.68
CA ILE A 207 17.80 -3.19 2.46
C ILE A 207 16.69 -3.40 3.50
N LEU A 208 16.15 -2.33 4.07
CA LEU A 208 15.11 -2.38 5.11
C LEU A 208 13.68 -2.47 4.54
N LEU A 209 13.46 -2.14 3.26
CA LEU A 209 12.13 -2.21 2.62
C LEU A 209 11.47 -3.60 2.69
N PRO A 210 12.17 -4.72 2.42
CA PRO A 210 11.58 -6.05 2.59
C PRO A 210 11.03 -6.31 3.99
N PHE A 211 11.71 -5.82 5.04
CA PHE A 211 11.26 -5.98 6.42
C PHE A 211 9.91 -5.29 6.63
N MET A 212 9.79 -4.04 6.17
CA MET A 212 8.55 -3.26 6.25
C MET A 212 7.39 -3.95 5.53
N ILE A 213 7.62 -4.37 4.28
CA ILE A 213 6.57 -5.01 3.47
C ILE A 213 6.11 -6.32 4.12
N ILE A 214 7.03 -7.14 4.64
CA ILE A 214 6.68 -8.40 5.32
C ILE A 214 5.88 -8.13 6.59
N PHE A 215 6.31 -7.17 7.41
CA PHE A 215 5.63 -6.78 8.63
C PHE A 215 4.20 -6.35 8.36
N GLU A 216 3.99 -5.41 7.44
CA GLU A 216 2.66 -4.90 7.09
C GLU A 216 1.78 -6.00 6.51
N ALA A 217 2.32 -6.80 5.58
CA ALA A 217 1.59 -7.91 4.97
C ALA A 217 1.12 -8.91 6.03
N ARG A 218 1.99 -9.27 6.98
CA ARG A 218 1.66 -10.21 8.06
C ARG A 218 0.60 -9.62 9.00
N TYR A 219 0.73 -8.35 9.36
CA TYR A 219 -0.25 -7.69 10.22
C TYR A 219 -1.64 -7.70 9.60
N ILE A 220 -1.73 -7.36 8.31
CA ILE A 220 -2.99 -7.41 7.56
C ILE A 220 -3.54 -8.84 7.47
N THR A 221 -2.69 -9.86 7.30
CA THR A 221 -3.12 -11.27 7.41
C THR A 221 -3.77 -11.56 8.76
N ARG A 222 -3.19 -11.08 9.87
CA ARG A 222 -3.76 -11.27 11.22
C ARG A 222 -5.07 -10.53 11.42
N VAL A 223 -5.21 -9.32 10.88
CA VAL A 223 -6.47 -8.57 10.88
C VAL A 223 -7.56 -9.36 10.14
N TYR A 224 -7.23 -9.93 8.99
CA TYR A 224 -8.16 -10.76 8.22
C TYR A 224 -8.55 -12.05 8.98
N GLU A 225 -7.60 -12.74 9.59
CA GLU A 225 -7.83 -13.96 10.38
C GLU A 225 -8.71 -13.72 11.62
N ALA A 226 -8.69 -12.51 12.18
CA ALA A 226 -9.58 -12.12 13.27
C ALA A 226 -11.08 -12.15 12.90
N SER A 227 -11.42 -12.25 11.61
CA SER A 227 -12.80 -12.51 11.15
C SER A 227 -13.31 -13.93 11.43
N GLY A 228 -12.44 -14.83 11.93
CA GLY A 228 -12.71 -16.27 12.02
C GLY A 228 -12.40 -17.03 10.73
N ALA A 229 -11.74 -16.39 9.76
CA ALA A 229 -11.24 -17.07 8.57
C ALA A 229 -10.15 -18.10 8.94
N ALA A 230 -10.19 -19.27 8.31
CA ALA A 230 -9.20 -20.31 8.56
C ALA A 230 -7.76 -19.83 8.27
N PRO A 231 -6.77 -20.27 9.07
CA PRO A 231 -5.35 -20.08 8.74
C PRO A 231 -5.06 -20.62 7.34
N GLY A 232 -4.07 -20.06 6.66
CA GLY A 232 -3.74 -20.44 5.28
C GLY A 232 -3.25 -21.87 5.19
N SER A 233 -3.50 -22.53 4.05
CA SER A 233 -2.83 -23.80 3.77
C SER A 233 -1.32 -23.54 3.67
N SER A 234 -0.55 -24.20 4.54
CA SER A 234 0.92 -24.23 4.56
C SER A 234 1.49 -24.77 3.26
#